data_AF-A0A4Y6S0D3-F1
#
_entry.id   AF-A0A4Y6S0D3-F1
#
_cell.length_a   1.000
_cell.length_b   1.000
_cell.length_c   1.000
_cell.angle_alpha   90.00
_cell.angle_beta   90.00
_cell.angle_gamma   90.00
#
_symmetry.space_group_name_H-M   'P 1'
#
loop_
_entity.id
_entity.type
_entity.pdbx_description
1 polymer ?
#
loop_
_entity_poly.entity_id
_entity_poly.type
_entity_poly.pdbx_seq_one_letter_code
_entity_poly.pdbx_strand_id
1 'polypeptide(L)'
;MDKLDKLIEDAMKGEDRVLFEDTKELGYFALGLKQFRGKLGWVTWVIMVTQSLMFLAGIWCLYELYIASDALLAVKWGVTAATLILIATNLKLSIWPQMQADRILRELKRVELMLLNRN
;
A
#
# COMPACT_ATOMS: atom_id res chain seq x y z
N MET A 1 -5.98 26.80 2.11
CA MET A 1 -7.15 26.50 2.95
C MET A 1 -8.31 27.18 2.28
N ASP A 2 -9.19 26.39 1.68
CA ASP A 2 -10.30 26.91 0.91
C ASP A 2 -11.38 27.46 1.87
N LYS A 3 -12.26 28.35 1.38
CA LYS A 3 -13.37 28.90 2.19
C LYS A 3 -14.26 27.79 2.77
N LEU A 4 -14.35 26.69 2.03
CA LEU A 4 -15.06 25.49 2.43
C LEU A 4 -14.42 24.79 3.63
N ASP A 5 -13.08 24.73 3.70
CA ASP A 5 -12.38 24.14 4.85
C ASP A 5 -12.69 24.88 6.15
N LYS A 6 -12.73 26.22 6.08
CA LYS A 6 -13.02 27.07 7.25
C LYS A 6 -14.46 26.93 7.75
N LEU A 7 -15.42 26.84 6.82
CA LEU A 7 -16.83 26.66 7.16
C LEU A 7 -17.10 25.32 7.82
N ILE A 8 -16.34 24.28 7.47
CA ILE A 8 -16.49 22.96 8.10
C ILE A 8 -15.77 22.90 9.45
N GLU A 9 -14.63 23.60 9.59
CA GLU A 9 -13.90 23.73 10.86
C GLU A 9 -14.71 24.48 11.93
N ASP A 10 -15.48 25.49 11.54
CA ASP A 10 -16.35 26.28 12.42
C ASP A 10 -17.65 25.54 12.82
N ALA A 11 -18.12 24.60 12.01
CA ALA A 11 -19.36 23.85 12.28
C ALA A 11 -19.21 22.71 13.31
N MET A 12 -17.99 22.29 13.64
CA MET A 12 -17.74 21.02 14.34
C MET A 12 -17.13 21.19 15.74
N LYS A 13 -17.89 20.84 16.78
CA LYS A 13 -17.45 20.80 18.19
C LYS A 13 -16.81 19.46 18.54
N GLY A 14 -15.55 19.48 18.96
CA GLY A 14 -14.91 18.45 19.78
C GLY A 14 -14.62 17.12 19.09
N GLU A 15 -15.62 16.25 18.94
CA GLU A 15 -15.46 14.86 18.47
C GLU A 15 -15.22 14.76 16.95
N ASP A 16 -15.80 15.65 16.16
CA ASP A 16 -15.69 15.59 14.69
C ASP A 16 -14.36 16.15 14.14
N ARG A 17 -13.59 16.90 14.94
CA ARG A 17 -12.28 17.44 14.53
C ARG A 17 -11.29 16.34 14.18
N VAL A 18 -11.37 15.20 14.88
CA VAL A 18 -10.50 14.03 14.64
C VAL A 18 -10.86 13.34 13.33
N LEU A 19 -12.16 13.28 12.97
CA LEU A 19 -12.60 12.79 11.67
C LEU A 19 -12.16 13.70 10.52
N PHE A 20 -12.13 15.02 10.76
CA PHE A 20 -11.74 15.99 9.74
C PHE A 20 -10.25 15.93 9.40
N GLU A 21 -9.39 15.75 10.41
CA GLU A 21 -7.96 15.48 10.18
C GLU A 21 -7.75 14.20 9.39
N ASP A 22 -8.58 13.18 9.59
CA ASP A 22 -8.51 11.92 8.84
C ASP A 22 -8.95 12.07 7.37
N THR A 23 -9.76 13.09 7.05
CA THR A 23 -10.18 13.45 5.69
C THR A 23 -9.25 14.42 4.96
N LYS A 24 -8.18 14.95 5.59
CA LYS A 24 -7.20 15.78 4.87
C LYS A 24 -6.48 14.95 3.80
N GLU A 25 -6.23 15.59 2.65
CA GLU A 25 -5.47 14.99 1.57
C GLU A 25 -4.06 14.62 2.05
N LEU A 26 -3.84 13.34 2.31
CA LEU A 26 -2.52 12.81 2.56
C LEU A 26 -1.77 12.75 1.23
N GLY A 27 -0.63 13.45 1.14
CA GLY A 27 0.28 13.35 0.00
C GLY A 27 0.71 11.90 -0.26
N TYR A 28 1.15 11.58 -1.48
CA TYR A 28 1.46 10.20 -1.92
C TYR A 28 2.34 9.41 -0.92
N PHE A 29 3.38 10.06 -0.37
CA PHE A 29 4.25 9.45 0.64
C PHE A 29 3.60 9.29 2.01
N ALA A 30 2.76 10.26 2.42
CA ALA A 30 2.02 10.18 3.67
C ALA A 30 0.94 9.09 3.61
N LEU A 31 0.31 8.89 2.45
CA LEU A 31 -0.61 7.78 2.20
C LEU A 31 0.11 6.43 2.26
N GLY A 32 1.29 6.34 1.62
CA GLY A 32 2.15 5.15 1.70
C GLY A 32 2.59 4.83 3.13
N LEU A 33 3.01 5.84 3.90
CA LEU A 33 3.39 5.68 5.32
C LEU A 33 2.18 5.36 6.21
N LYS A 34 0.99 5.89 5.91
CA LYS A 34 -0.26 5.55 6.62
C LYS A 34 -0.63 4.08 6.38
N GLN A 35 -0.31 3.51 5.22
CA GLN A 35 -0.49 2.08 4.96
C GLN A 35 0.24 1.22 6.00
N PHE A 36 1.47 1.58 6.40
CA PHE A 36 2.25 0.84 7.41
C PHE A 36 1.72 0.97 8.84
N ARG A 37 0.96 2.02 9.15
CA ARG A 37 0.43 2.31 10.49
C ARG A 37 -1.09 2.13 10.63
N GLY A 38 -1.80 1.83 9.53
CA GLY A 38 -3.25 1.63 9.51
C GLY A 38 -3.69 0.25 10.01
N LYS A 39 -5.01 0.00 10.03
CA LYS A 39 -5.60 -1.30 10.42
C LYS A 39 -5.07 -2.47 9.56
N LEU A 40 -4.66 -2.21 8.32
CA LEU A 40 -4.05 -3.18 7.40
C LEU A 40 -2.51 -3.12 7.39
N GLY A 41 -1.88 -2.35 8.29
CA GLY A 41 -0.42 -2.18 8.31
C GLY A 41 0.36 -3.46 8.58
N TRP A 42 -0.24 -4.42 9.28
CA TRP A 42 0.33 -5.76 9.43
C TRP A 42 0.43 -6.50 8.08
N VAL A 43 -0.55 -6.33 7.18
CA VAL A 43 -0.53 -6.92 5.82
C VAL A 43 0.59 -6.29 5.01
N THR A 44 0.74 -4.96 5.09
CA THR A 44 1.84 -4.25 4.43
C THR A 44 3.20 -4.72 4.93
N TRP A 45 3.34 -4.96 6.23
CA TRP A 45 4.53 -5.56 6.82
C TRP A 45 4.80 -6.98 6.31
N VAL A 46 3.78 -7.84 6.28
CA VAL A 46 3.89 -9.19 5.73
C VAL A 46 4.33 -9.17 4.26
N ILE A 47 3.77 -8.26 3.46
CA ILE A 47 4.17 -8.08 2.06
C ILE A 47 5.63 -7.62 1.96
N MET A 48 6.07 -6.65 2.79
CA MET A 48 7.46 -6.20 2.79
C MET A 48 8.44 -7.32 3.19
N VAL A 49 8.14 -8.08 4.24
CA VAL A 49 8.97 -9.22 4.66
C VAL A 49 9.03 -10.27 3.55
N THR A 50 7.88 -10.59 2.95
CA THR A 50 7.81 -11.54 1.84
C THR A 50 8.64 -11.06 0.65
N GLN A 51 8.52 -9.78 0.28
CA GLN A 51 9.31 -9.18 -0.79
C GLN A 51 10.82 -9.25 -0.51
N SER A 52 11.24 -8.98 0.73
CA SER A 52 12.64 -9.12 1.16
C SER A 52 13.13 -10.56 1.08
N LEU A 53 12.33 -11.54 1.54
CA LEU A 53 12.66 -12.96 1.42
C LEU A 53 12.79 -13.39 -0.04
N MET A 54 11.88 -12.94 -0.91
CA MET A 54 11.94 -13.24 -2.35
C MET A 54 13.15 -12.62 -3.02
N PHE A 55 13.57 -11.42 -2.60
CA PHE A 55 14.79 -10.79 -3.09
C PHE A 55 16.04 -11.59 -2.70
N LEU A 56 16.13 -12.04 -1.44
CA LEU A 56 17.23 -12.90 -0.97
C LEU A 56 17.25 -14.24 -1.71
N ALA A 57 16.08 -14.87 -1.90
CA ALA A 57 15.95 -16.10 -2.67
C ALA A 57 16.33 -15.90 -4.15
N GLY A 58 16.06 -14.72 -4.72
CA GLY A 58 16.49 -14.35 -6.07
C GLY A 58 18.02 -14.26 -6.20
N ILE A 59 18.70 -13.63 -5.23
CA ILE A 59 20.17 -13.59 -5.18
C ILE A 59 20.74 -15.01 -5.09
N TRP A 60 20.15 -15.86 -4.26
CA TRP A 60 20.56 -17.26 -4.13
C TRP A 60 20.43 -18.02 -5.46
N CYS A 61 19.29 -17.89 -6.15
CA CYS A 61 19.09 -18.55 -7.45
C CYS A 61 20.08 -18.05 -8.51
N LEU A 62 20.44 -16.76 -8.49
CA LEU A 62 21.47 -16.22 -9.39
C LEU A 62 22.86 -16.81 -9.13
N TYR A 63 23.22 -16.96 -7.86
CA TYR A 63 24.50 -17.58 -7.46
C TYR A 63 24.58 -19.05 -7.91
N GLU A 64 23.50 -19.79 -7.68
CA GLU A 64 23.42 -21.22 -8.03
C GLU A 64 23.36 -21.43 -9.56
N LEU A 65 22.74 -20.50 -10.30
CA LEU A 65 22.75 -20.50 -11.76
C LEU A 65 24.16 -20.26 -12.32
N TYR A 66 24.97 -19.42 -11.66
CA TYR A 66 26.34 -19.14 -12.08
C TYR A 66 27.31 -20.31 -11.84
N ILE A 67 27.07 -21.10 -10.79
CA ILE A 67 27.90 -22.27 -10.43
C ILE A 67 27.45 -23.54 -11.17
N ALA A 68 26.23 -23.57 -11.69
CA ALA A 68 25.68 -24.74 -12.38
C ALA A 68 26.57 -25.19 -13.56
N SER A 69 27.12 -26.39 -13.43
CA SER A 69 27.97 -27.02 -14.45
C SER A 69 27.19 -27.71 -15.57
N ASP A 70 25.88 -27.93 -15.35
CA ASP A 70 24.98 -28.62 -16.29
C ASP A 70 23.89 -27.65 -16.77
N ALA A 71 23.62 -27.65 -18.07
CA ALA A 71 22.60 -26.82 -18.71
C ALA A 71 21.20 -27.08 -18.12
N LEU A 72 20.90 -28.33 -17.72
CA LEU A 72 19.62 -28.66 -17.10
C LEU A 72 19.46 -27.99 -15.72
N LEU A 73 20.53 -27.95 -14.93
CA LEU A 73 20.56 -27.28 -13.63
C LEU A 73 20.43 -25.76 -13.79
N ALA A 74 21.12 -25.17 -14.76
CA ALA A 74 21.03 -23.74 -15.05
C ALA A 74 19.59 -23.33 -15.44
N VAL A 75 18.91 -24.13 -16.26
CA VAL A 75 17.50 -23.89 -16.63
C VAL A 75 16.58 -23.99 -15.42
N LYS A 76 16.77 -25.00 -14.55
CA LYS A 76 15.95 -25.16 -13.33
C LYS A 76 16.02 -23.90 -12.46
N TRP A 77 17.24 -23.43 -12.16
CA TRP A 77 17.43 -22.22 -11.34
C TRP A 77 16.94 -20.95 -12.05
N GLY A 78 17.06 -20.87 -13.38
CA GLY A 78 16.53 -19.76 -14.16
C GLY A 78 15.00 -19.67 -14.14
N VAL A 79 14.29 -20.80 -14.29
CA VAL A 79 12.83 -20.85 -14.21
C VAL A 79 12.34 -20.57 -12.78
N THR A 80 13.03 -21.09 -11.77
CA THR A 80 12.74 -20.76 -10.37
C THR A 80 12.93 -19.26 -10.10
N ALA A 81 14.02 -18.65 -10.57
CA ALA A 81 14.20 -17.20 -10.45
C ALA A 81 13.11 -16.39 -11.16
N ALA A 82 12.73 -16.78 -12.39
CA ALA A 82 11.68 -16.10 -13.15
C ALA A 82 10.31 -16.17 -12.46
N THR A 83 9.94 -17.33 -11.91
CA THR A 83 8.69 -17.51 -11.17
C THR A 83 8.67 -16.68 -9.87
N LEU A 84 9.78 -16.63 -9.13
CA LEU A 84 9.94 -15.75 -7.97
C LEU A 84 9.73 -14.26 -8.34
N ILE A 85 10.31 -13.79 -9.44
CA ILE A 85 10.14 -12.40 -9.91
C ILE A 85 8.68 -12.11 -10.27
N LEU A 86 8.00 -13.04 -10.95
CA LEU A 86 6.59 -12.89 -11.31
C LEU A 86 5.69 -12.78 -10.07
N ILE A 87 5.90 -13.66 -9.09
CA ILE A 87 5.14 -13.63 -7.83
C ILE A 87 5.42 -12.34 -7.06
N ALA A 88 6.69 -11.89 -6.99
CA ALA A 88 7.08 -10.66 -6.30
C ALA A 88 6.46 -9.41 -6.96
N THR A 89 6.34 -9.42 -8.30
CA THR A 89 5.70 -8.33 -9.06
C THR A 89 4.20 -8.28 -8.79
N ASN A 90 3.53 -9.44 -8.80
CA ASN A 90 2.10 -9.53 -8.49
C ASN A 90 1.80 -9.07 -7.06
N LEU A 91 2.62 -9.47 -6.09
CA LEU A 91 2.46 -9.07 -4.70
C LEU A 91 2.54 -7.54 -4.53
N LYS A 92 3.49 -6.90 -5.22
CA LYS A 92 3.63 -5.44 -5.20
C LYS A 92 2.45 -4.72 -5.85
N LEU A 93 1.91 -5.27 -6.94
CA LEU A 93 0.73 -4.72 -7.62
C LEU A 93 -0.55 -4.86 -6.79
N SER A 94 -0.64 -5.85 -5.91
CA SER A 94 -1.80 -6.08 -5.04
C SER A 94 -2.07 -4.93 -4.04
N ILE A 95 -1.06 -4.11 -3.71
CA ILE A 95 -1.22 -2.99 -2.78
C ILE A 95 -1.94 -1.79 -3.42
N TRP A 96 -1.80 -1.60 -4.73
CA TRP A 96 -2.43 -0.48 -5.45
C TRP A 96 -3.95 -0.39 -5.36
N PRO A 97 -4.73 -1.47 -5.59
CA PRO A 97 -6.18 -1.41 -5.48
C PRO A 97 -6.64 -1.09 -4.05
N GLN A 98 -5.92 -1.55 -3.02
CA GLN A 98 -6.23 -1.18 -1.63
C GLN A 98 -6.11 0.32 -1.41
N MET A 99 -5.04 0.94 -1.93
CA MET A 99 -4.84 2.38 -1.84
C MET A 99 -5.93 3.19 -2.58
N GLN A 100 -6.42 2.69 -3.71
CA GLN A 100 -7.54 3.31 -4.42
C GLN A 100 -8.85 3.17 -3.65
N ALA A 101 -9.12 1.99 -3.07
CA ALA A 101 -10.30 1.77 -2.24
C ALA A 101 -10.32 2.71 -1.01
N ASP A 102 -9.18 2.87 -0.33
CA ASP A 102 -9.05 3.77 0.82
C ASP A 102 -9.28 5.24 0.44
N ARG A 103 -8.83 5.67 -0.77
CA ARG A 103 -9.13 7.01 -1.30
C ARG A 103 -10.63 7.20 -1.51
N ILE A 104 -11.29 6.23 -2.13
CA ILE A 104 -12.74 6.30 -2.41
C ILE A 104 -13.53 6.34 -1.09
N LEU A 105 -13.20 5.48 -0.12
CA LEU A 105 -13.83 5.45 1.20
C LEU A 105 -13.68 6.80 1.94
N ARG A 106 -12.51 7.43 1.84
CA ARG A 106 -12.27 8.75 2.44
C ARG A 106 -13.12 9.84 1.79
N GLU A 107 -13.22 9.87 0.46
CA GLU A 107 -14.08 10.84 -0.23
C GLU A 107 -15.57 10.58 0.06
N LEU A 108 -15.99 9.32 0.18
CA LEU A 108 -17.36 8.97 0.54
C LEU A 108 -17.72 9.50 1.94
N LYS A 109 -16.83 9.30 2.92
CA LYS A 109 -16.97 9.83 4.29
C LYS A 109 -17.11 11.36 4.30
N ARG A 110 -16.34 12.05 3.45
CA ARG A 110 -16.40 13.51 3.31
C ARG A 110 -17.76 13.97 2.76
N VAL A 111 -18.32 13.25 1.79
CA VAL A 111 -19.67 13.52 1.27
C VAL A 111 -20.75 13.28 2.34
N GLU A 112 -20.64 12.19 3.11
CA GLU A 112 -21.57 11.92 4.23
C GLU A 112 -21.59 13.06 5.25
N LEU A 113 -20.43 13.59 5.63
CA LEU A 113 -20.32 14.74 6.55
C LEU A 113 -20.94 16.02 5.97
N MET A 114 -20.74 16.29 4.68
CA MET A 114 -21.35 17.46 4.02
C MET A 114 -22.88 17.37 3.99
N LEU A 115 -23.43 16.17 3.82
CA LEU A 115 -24.89 15.96 3.84
C LEU A 115 -25.47 16.12 5.25
N LEU A 116 -24.79 15.61 6.28
CA LEU A 116 -25.23 15.75 7.66
C LEU A 116 -25.26 17.21 8.14
N ASN A 117 -24.31 18.04 7.70
CA ASN A 117 -24.22 19.45 8.07
C ASN A 117 -25.16 20.39 7.26
N ARG A 118 -25.91 19.85 6.30
CA ARG A 118 -26.85 20.62 5.46
C ARG A 118 -28.29 20.61 5.99
N ASN A 119 -28.59 19.78 6.99
CA ASN A 119 -29.85 19.79 7.75
C ASN A 119 -29.64 20.47 9.11
#